data_AF-A0A248KJG5-F1
#
_entry.id   AF-A0A248KJG5-F1
#
_cell.length_a   1.000
_cell.length_b   1.000
_cell.length_c   1.000
_cell.angle_alpha   90.00
_cell.angle_beta   90.00
_cell.angle_gamma   90.00
#
_symmetry.space_group_name_H-M   'P 1'
#
loop_
_entity.id
_entity.type
_entity.pdbx_description
1 polymer ?
#
loop_
_entity_poly.entity_id
_entity_poly.type
_entity_poly.pdbx_seq_one_letter_code
_entity_poly.pdbx_strand_id
1 'polypeptide(L)'
;MQAEILLTLKLQQRLFADPRRISLLKQIAQTGSISQGAKNAGISYKSAWDAINEMNQLSEHSLVDRATGGKGGGGAVLTRYGQRLIQLYDLLAQIQQKAFDVLSDDDALPLDSLLAAISRFSLQTSARNQWFGTVTRRDHQQVQQHVDILLADGSTRLKVAITAQSGERLGLDEGKEVLVLLKAPWVNVTRDPAVAAEADNQLACRISHIERGTEQCEVLMTLPDGQSLCATLPLNEAQALEEGADVTAFFNADRIIIATLC
;
A
#
# COMPACT_ATOMS: atom_id res chain seq x y z
N MET A 1 -3.75 -20.79 7.80
CA MET A 1 -4.54 -21.51 6.78
C MET A 1 -4.00 -21.07 5.42
N GLN A 2 -3.56 -21.96 4.52
CA GLN A 2 -3.06 -21.54 3.20
C GLN A 2 -4.23 -21.54 2.22
N ALA A 3 -4.71 -20.36 1.83
CA ALA A 3 -5.72 -20.25 0.78
C ALA A 3 -5.06 -20.30 -0.59
N GLU A 4 -5.65 -21.05 -1.52
CA GLU A 4 -5.29 -21.01 -2.93
C GLU A 4 -6.19 -20.00 -3.64
N ILE A 5 -5.59 -18.93 -4.18
CA ILE A 5 -6.34 -17.87 -4.88
C ILE A 5 -6.13 -18.03 -6.38
N LEU A 6 -7.23 -18.25 -7.11
CA LEU A 6 -7.22 -18.41 -8.56
C LEU A 6 -7.73 -17.15 -9.25
N LEU A 7 -6.87 -16.50 -10.02
CA LEU A 7 -7.20 -15.30 -10.78
C LEU A 7 -7.84 -15.66 -12.13
N THR A 8 -9.01 -15.09 -12.44
CA THR A 8 -9.61 -15.19 -13.77
C THR A 8 -9.83 -13.80 -14.36
N LEU A 9 -9.17 -13.52 -15.48
CA LEU A 9 -9.30 -12.27 -16.23
C LEU A 9 -10.28 -12.45 -17.38
N LYS A 10 -11.27 -11.56 -17.45
CA LYS A 10 -12.20 -11.47 -18.58
C LYS A 10 -12.01 -10.16 -19.33
N LEU A 11 -12.00 -10.23 -20.66
CA LEU A 11 -12.07 -9.07 -21.55
C LEU A 11 -13.32 -9.21 -22.41
N GLN A 12 -14.07 -8.12 -22.60
CA GLN A 12 -15.32 -8.15 -23.39
C GLN A 12 -16.30 -9.24 -22.91
N GLN A 13 -16.39 -9.45 -21.59
CA GLN A 13 -17.16 -10.52 -20.93
C GLN A 13 -16.78 -11.96 -21.28
N ARG A 14 -15.70 -12.18 -22.04
CA ARG A 14 -15.17 -13.49 -22.43
C ARG A 14 -13.94 -13.83 -21.61
N LEU A 15 -13.69 -15.13 -21.44
CA LEU A 15 -12.50 -15.61 -20.75
C LEU A 15 -11.25 -15.18 -21.54
N PHE A 16 -10.39 -14.40 -20.90
CA PHE A 16 -9.13 -13.97 -21.48
C PHE A 16 -7.97 -14.80 -20.92
N ALA A 17 -7.71 -14.72 -19.61
CA ALA A 17 -6.64 -15.46 -18.95
C ALA A 17 -7.13 -16.12 -17.66
N ASP A 18 -6.66 -17.34 -17.42
CA ASP A 18 -6.87 -18.14 -16.22
C ASP A 18 -5.58 -18.94 -15.93
N PRO A 19 -5.50 -19.68 -14.80
CA PRO A 19 -4.28 -20.41 -14.45
C PRO A 19 -3.84 -21.38 -15.55
N ARG A 20 -4.81 -21.98 -16.24
CA ARG A 20 -4.59 -22.97 -17.29
C ARG A 20 -4.01 -22.36 -18.57
N ARG A 21 -4.54 -21.22 -19.03
CA ARG A 21 -4.02 -20.47 -20.19
C ARG A 21 -2.65 -19.87 -19.92
N ILE A 22 -2.42 -19.37 -18.70
CA ILE A 22 -1.10 -18.86 -18.32
C ILE A 22 -0.07 -19.99 -18.24
N SER A 23 -0.45 -21.16 -17.71
CA SER A 23 0.40 -22.36 -17.74
C SER A 23 0.77 -22.75 -19.18
N LEU A 24 -0.19 -22.73 -20.12
CA LEU A 24 0.07 -22.95 -21.54
C LEU A 24 1.10 -21.96 -22.10
N LEU A 25 0.94 -20.65 -21.86
CA LEU A 25 1.86 -19.64 -22.38
C LEU A 25 3.28 -19.81 -21.80
N LYS A 26 3.40 -20.11 -20.49
CA LYS A 26 4.69 -20.41 -19.84
C LYS A 26 5.36 -21.65 -20.48
N GLN A 27 4.59 -22.70 -20.74
CA GLN A 27 5.11 -23.91 -21.38
C GLN A 27 5.52 -23.67 -22.85
N ILE A 28 4.79 -22.84 -23.59
CA ILE A 28 5.20 -22.40 -24.94
C ILE A 28 6.50 -21.61 -24.89
N ALA A 29 6.65 -20.71 -23.92
CA ALA A 29 7.88 -19.94 -23.74
C ALA A 29 9.12 -20.83 -23.54
N GLN A 30 8.96 -21.92 -22.78
CA GLN A 30 10.05 -22.86 -22.48
C GLN A 30 10.34 -23.83 -23.63
N THR A 31 9.30 -24.31 -24.31
CA THR A 31 9.41 -25.40 -25.29
C THR A 31 9.55 -24.91 -26.72
N GLY A 32 9.19 -23.65 -27.01
CA GLY A 32 9.13 -23.12 -28.36
C GLY A 32 8.07 -23.81 -29.25
N SER A 33 7.10 -24.51 -28.66
CA SER A 33 6.12 -25.31 -29.41
C SER A 33 4.74 -25.31 -28.73
N ILE A 34 3.69 -25.06 -29.51
CA ILE A 34 2.29 -25.15 -29.02
C ILE A 34 1.94 -26.60 -28.69
N SER A 35 2.39 -27.58 -29.47
CA SER A 35 2.05 -29.00 -29.23
C SER A 35 2.70 -29.53 -27.96
N GLN A 36 3.99 -29.24 -27.75
CA GLN A 36 4.68 -29.63 -26.53
C GLN A 36 4.17 -28.82 -25.33
N GLY A 37 3.91 -27.52 -25.52
CA GLY A 37 3.36 -26.66 -24.48
C GLY A 37 1.98 -27.11 -23.99
N ALA A 38 1.10 -27.51 -24.91
CA ALA A 38 -0.22 -28.06 -24.58
C ALA A 38 -0.11 -29.34 -23.75
N LYS A 39 0.77 -30.26 -24.16
CA LYS A 39 1.01 -31.52 -23.45
C LYS A 39 1.51 -31.28 -22.02
N ASN A 40 2.49 -30.39 -21.85
CA ASN A 40 3.03 -30.06 -20.54
C ASN A 40 2.03 -29.30 -19.64
N ALA A 41 1.15 -28.50 -20.24
CA ALA A 41 0.08 -27.79 -19.52
C ALA A 41 -1.15 -28.69 -19.24
N GLY A 42 -1.14 -29.96 -19.65
CA GLY A 42 -2.23 -30.91 -19.41
C GLY A 42 -3.48 -30.67 -20.25
N ILE A 43 -3.34 -30.08 -21.45
CA ILE A 43 -4.48 -29.73 -22.32
C ILE A 43 -4.31 -30.30 -23.73
N SER A 44 -5.41 -30.54 -24.43
CA SER A 44 -5.35 -30.98 -25.82
C SER A 44 -4.75 -29.89 -26.72
N TYR A 45 -4.06 -30.30 -27.79
CA TYR A 45 -3.54 -29.35 -28.78
C TYR A 45 -4.63 -28.45 -29.35
N LYS A 46 -5.82 -29.00 -29.65
CA LYS A 46 -6.96 -28.23 -30.14
C LYS A 46 -7.39 -27.17 -29.12
N SER A 47 -7.53 -27.54 -27.86
CA SER A 47 -7.87 -26.60 -26.78
C SER A 47 -6.82 -25.50 -26.60
N ALA A 48 -5.53 -25.83 -26.74
CA ALA A 48 -4.46 -24.84 -26.68
C ALA A 48 -4.55 -23.83 -27.83
N TRP A 49 -4.80 -24.33 -29.03
CA TRP A 49 -4.92 -23.52 -30.24
C TRP A 49 -6.13 -22.59 -30.20
N ASP A 50 -7.28 -23.13 -29.78
CA ASP A 50 -8.52 -22.36 -29.60
C ASP A 50 -8.33 -21.25 -28.55
N ALA A 51 -7.67 -21.57 -27.42
CA ALA A 51 -7.38 -20.59 -26.38
C ALA A 51 -6.43 -19.47 -26.85
N ILE A 52 -5.35 -19.81 -27.57
CA ILE A 52 -4.41 -18.81 -28.11
C ILE A 52 -5.11 -17.87 -29.08
N ASN A 53 -5.93 -18.41 -29.99
CA ASN A 53 -6.66 -17.58 -30.93
C ASN A 53 -7.67 -16.67 -30.25
N GLU A 54 -8.40 -17.18 -29.26
CA GLU A 54 -9.32 -16.36 -28.50
C GLU A 54 -8.59 -15.26 -27.73
N MET A 55 -7.46 -15.55 -27.10
CA MET A 55 -6.62 -14.54 -26.45
C MET A 55 -6.12 -13.49 -27.45
N ASN A 56 -5.65 -13.90 -28.62
CA ASN A 56 -5.21 -13.00 -29.69
C ASN A 56 -6.37 -12.14 -30.24
N GLN A 57 -7.59 -12.68 -30.30
CA GLN A 57 -8.77 -11.95 -30.76
C GLN A 57 -9.25 -10.91 -29.73
N LEU A 58 -9.12 -11.24 -28.43
CA LEU A 58 -9.55 -10.36 -27.33
C LEU A 58 -8.53 -9.27 -26.99
N SER A 59 -7.29 -9.41 -27.44
CA SER A 59 -6.20 -8.47 -27.17
C SER A 59 -5.87 -7.63 -28.39
N GLU A 60 -5.28 -6.46 -28.14
CA GLU A 60 -4.83 -5.54 -29.19
C GLU A 60 -3.58 -6.06 -29.93
N HIS A 61 -2.87 -7.01 -29.35
CA HIS A 61 -1.61 -7.54 -29.85
C HIS A 61 -1.57 -9.07 -29.72
N SER A 62 -1.06 -9.76 -30.75
CA SER A 62 -0.81 -11.20 -30.70
C SER A 62 0.04 -11.56 -29.47
N LEU A 63 -0.33 -12.61 -28.74
CA LEU A 63 0.42 -13.16 -27.61
C LEU A 63 1.48 -14.16 -28.05
N VAL A 64 1.21 -14.91 -29.13
CA VAL A 64 2.05 -15.99 -29.63
C VAL A 64 2.21 -15.82 -31.15
N ASP A 65 3.44 -15.62 -31.59
CA ASP A 65 3.77 -15.65 -33.01
C ASP A 65 4.26 -17.03 -33.42
N ARG A 66 3.96 -17.40 -34.66
CA ARG A 66 4.49 -18.62 -35.26
C ARG A 66 5.80 -18.29 -35.93
N ALA A 67 6.86 -19.01 -35.56
CA ALA A 67 8.05 -19.05 -36.38
C ALA A 67 7.70 -19.75 -37.70
N THR A 68 7.85 -19.07 -38.82
CA THR A 68 7.59 -19.64 -40.14
C THR A 68 8.63 -20.70 -40.51
N GLY A 69 8.19 -21.96 -40.55
CA GLY A 69 8.49 -22.94 -41.61
C GLY A 69 9.86 -23.64 -41.68
N GLY A 70 9.85 -24.96 -41.46
CA GLY A 70 10.84 -25.96 -41.89
C GLY A 70 10.26 -27.39 -41.74
N LYS A 71 10.89 -28.44 -42.32
CA LYS A 71 10.40 -29.84 -42.38
C LYS A 71 10.08 -30.53 -41.02
N GLY A 72 10.20 -29.82 -39.90
CA GLY A 72 9.86 -30.26 -38.54
C GLY A 72 8.75 -29.47 -37.83
N GLY A 73 8.07 -28.54 -38.52
CA GLY A 73 7.00 -27.73 -37.94
C GLY A 73 7.48 -26.38 -37.40
N GLY A 74 6.78 -25.30 -37.78
CA GLY A 74 7.10 -23.95 -37.33
C GLY A 74 6.97 -23.83 -35.82
N GLY A 75 8.02 -23.32 -35.17
CA GLY A 75 8.01 -23.07 -33.72
C GLY A 75 6.97 -22.02 -33.32
N ALA A 76 6.76 -21.87 -32.02
CA ALA A 76 5.91 -20.85 -31.44
C ALA A 76 6.71 -20.04 -30.43
N VAL A 77 6.64 -18.72 -30.55
CA VAL A 77 7.38 -17.80 -29.69
C VAL A 77 6.40 -16.82 -29.09
N LEU A 78 6.51 -16.57 -27.78
CA LEU A 78 5.74 -15.50 -27.16
C LEU A 78 6.18 -14.15 -27.69
N THR A 79 5.22 -13.30 -28.01
CA THR A 79 5.50 -11.91 -28.30
C THR A 79 5.89 -11.17 -27.01
N ARG A 80 6.40 -9.94 -27.17
CA ARG A 80 6.60 -9.04 -26.02
C ARG A 80 5.31 -8.84 -25.22
N TYR A 81 4.16 -8.79 -25.89
CA TYR A 81 2.87 -8.65 -25.24
C TYR A 81 2.50 -9.91 -24.45
N GLY A 82 2.67 -11.10 -25.02
CA GLY A 82 2.45 -12.37 -24.33
C GLY A 82 3.34 -12.54 -23.09
N GLN A 83 4.62 -12.15 -23.17
CA GLN A 83 5.54 -12.15 -22.03
C GLN A 83 5.09 -11.18 -20.93
N ARG A 84 4.68 -9.96 -21.30
CA ARG A 84 4.16 -8.96 -20.35
C ARG A 84 2.86 -9.42 -19.68
N LEU A 85 1.99 -10.15 -20.40
CA LEU A 85 0.78 -10.72 -19.81
C LEU A 85 1.11 -11.73 -18.71
N ILE A 86 2.08 -12.63 -18.95
CA ILE A 86 2.52 -13.58 -17.93
C ILE A 86 3.04 -12.85 -16.69
N GLN A 87 3.92 -11.86 -16.90
CA GLN A 87 4.48 -11.06 -15.80
C GLN A 87 3.39 -10.34 -15.00
N LEU A 88 2.43 -9.70 -15.69
CA LEU A 88 1.30 -9.02 -15.05
C LEU A 88 0.45 -10.01 -14.26
N TYR A 89 0.11 -11.16 -14.83
CA TYR A 89 -0.70 -12.17 -14.18
C TYR A 89 -0.03 -12.71 -12.90
N ASP A 90 1.28 -13.01 -12.97
CA ASP A 90 2.04 -13.48 -11.82
C ASP A 90 2.17 -12.40 -10.73
N LEU A 91 2.31 -11.13 -11.11
CA LEU A 91 2.31 -10.00 -10.16
C LEU A 91 0.94 -9.83 -9.49
N LEU A 92 -0.16 -9.93 -10.24
CA LEU A 92 -1.51 -9.86 -9.68
C LEU A 92 -1.78 -11.01 -8.70
N ALA A 93 -1.32 -12.23 -9.01
CA ALA A 93 -1.42 -13.36 -8.10
C ALA A 93 -0.67 -13.10 -6.77
N GLN A 94 0.54 -12.53 -6.84
CA GLN A 94 1.28 -12.14 -5.63
C GLN A 94 0.57 -11.05 -4.83
N ILE A 95 0.01 -10.04 -5.48
CA ILE A 95 -0.75 -8.96 -4.83
C ILE A 95 -1.98 -9.54 -4.12
N GLN A 96 -2.74 -10.42 -4.78
CA GLN A 96 -3.90 -11.06 -4.19
C GLN A 96 -3.54 -11.93 -2.98
N GLN A 97 -2.44 -12.67 -3.05
CA GLN A 97 -1.96 -13.47 -1.92
C GLN A 97 -1.64 -12.58 -0.72
N LYS A 98 -0.86 -11.51 -0.92
CA LYS A 98 -0.53 -10.57 0.17
C LYS A 98 -1.76 -9.89 0.75
N ALA A 99 -2.71 -9.49 -0.10
CA ALA A 99 -3.97 -8.90 0.34
C ALA A 99 -4.81 -9.88 1.17
N PHE A 100 -4.76 -11.18 0.84
CA PHE A 100 -5.44 -12.22 1.61
C PHE A 100 -4.72 -12.52 2.93
N ASP A 101 -3.39 -12.54 2.96
CA ASP A 101 -2.63 -12.79 4.18
C ASP A 101 -2.97 -11.74 5.25
N VAL A 102 -3.20 -10.48 4.85
CA VAL A 102 -3.68 -9.39 5.73
C VAL A 102 -5.04 -9.68 6.37
N LEU A 103 -5.93 -10.44 5.73
CA LEU A 103 -7.23 -10.83 6.32
C LEU A 103 -7.09 -11.82 7.49
N SER A 104 -5.93 -12.47 7.60
CA SER A 104 -5.69 -13.47 8.65
C SER A 104 -5.23 -12.85 9.98
N ASP A 105 -4.87 -11.55 9.97
CA ASP A 105 -4.52 -10.78 11.17
C ASP A 105 -5.77 -10.04 11.69
N ASP A 106 -6.17 -10.33 12.93
CA ASP A 106 -7.41 -9.87 13.63
C ASP A 106 -7.45 -8.35 13.93
N ASP A 107 -6.63 -7.53 13.27
CA ASP A 107 -6.49 -6.10 13.57
C ASP A 107 -7.68 -5.28 13.06
N ALA A 108 -8.32 -4.59 14.01
CA ALA A 108 -9.63 -3.93 14.02
C ALA A 108 -9.85 -2.75 13.05
N LEU A 109 -9.23 -2.73 11.87
CA LEU A 109 -9.51 -1.70 10.84
C LEU A 109 -10.46 -2.25 9.78
N PRO A 110 -11.47 -1.47 9.38
CA PRO A 110 -12.50 -1.93 8.48
C PRO A 110 -11.95 -2.13 7.05
N LEU A 111 -12.36 -3.23 6.42
CA LEU A 111 -11.97 -3.62 5.06
C LEU A 111 -12.72 -2.85 3.96
N ASP A 112 -13.47 -1.81 4.34
CA ASP A 112 -14.23 -0.96 3.42
C ASP A 112 -13.40 0.19 2.83
N SER A 113 -12.23 0.53 3.42
CA SER A 113 -11.27 1.47 2.84
C SER A 113 -10.17 0.76 2.05
N LEU A 114 -10.08 1.08 0.75
CA LEU A 114 -9.02 0.61 -0.14
C LEU A 114 -7.64 1.11 0.33
N LEU A 115 -7.55 2.32 0.89
CA LEU A 115 -6.30 2.88 1.41
C LEU A 115 -5.81 2.07 2.63
N ALA A 116 -6.72 1.72 3.53
CA ALA A 116 -6.39 0.91 4.71
C ALA A 116 -5.93 -0.51 4.33
N ALA A 117 -6.56 -1.11 3.31
CA ALA A 117 -6.13 -2.40 2.79
C ALA A 117 -4.73 -2.32 2.14
N ILE A 118 -4.51 -1.33 1.26
CA ILE A 118 -3.25 -1.19 0.50
C ILE A 118 -2.07 -0.83 1.42
N SER A 119 -2.25 -0.03 2.46
CA SER A 119 -1.13 0.34 3.34
C SER A 119 -0.48 -0.86 4.03
N ARG A 120 -1.23 -1.94 4.29
CA ARG A 120 -0.73 -3.14 4.97
C ARG A 120 0.19 -4.03 4.13
N PHE A 121 -0.01 -4.09 2.81
CA PHE A 121 0.81 -4.92 1.92
C PHE A 121 1.62 -4.15 0.88
N SER A 122 1.47 -2.83 0.81
CA SER A 122 2.29 -1.96 -0.02
C SER A 122 3.57 -1.51 0.71
N LEU A 123 4.14 -0.38 0.29
CA LEU A 123 5.39 0.15 0.81
C LEU A 123 5.27 0.45 2.31
N GLN A 124 6.10 -0.23 3.10
CA GLN A 124 6.23 0.05 4.53
C GLN A 124 7.15 1.24 4.75
N THR A 125 6.84 2.04 5.77
CA THR A 125 7.64 3.23 6.12
C THR A 125 8.28 3.05 7.50
N SER A 126 9.42 3.73 7.72
CA SER A 126 10.06 3.74 9.03
C SER A 126 9.41 4.74 10.01
N ALA A 127 8.37 5.46 9.60
CA ALA A 127 7.56 6.27 10.50
C ALA A 127 6.83 5.35 11.49
N ARG A 128 7.07 5.61 12.78
CA ARG A 128 6.47 4.82 13.88
C ARG A 128 5.05 5.25 14.18
N ASN A 129 4.67 6.44 13.74
CA ASN A 129 3.31 6.96 13.85
C ASN A 129 2.70 6.95 12.46
N GLN A 130 1.64 6.16 12.30
CA GLN A 130 0.90 6.01 11.06
C GLN A 130 -0.58 5.99 11.39
N TRP A 131 -1.31 7.04 11.03
CA TRP A 131 -2.72 7.21 11.39
C TRP A 131 -3.57 7.49 10.18
N PHE A 132 -4.70 6.83 10.07
CA PHE A 132 -5.68 7.14 9.05
C PHE A 132 -6.48 8.38 9.42
N GLY A 133 -6.79 9.19 8.42
CA GLY A 133 -7.64 10.35 8.57
C GLY A 133 -8.27 10.78 7.26
N THR A 134 -9.12 11.78 7.35
CA THR A 134 -9.81 12.39 6.21
C THR A 134 -9.52 13.88 6.20
N VAL A 135 -9.20 14.41 5.02
CA VAL A 135 -9.04 15.85 4.81
C VAL A 135 -10.37 16.54 5.05
N THR A 136 -10.39 17.52 5.95
CA THR A 136 -11.58 18.34 6.25
C THR A 136 -11.49 19.73 5.63
N ARG A 137 -10.28 20.25 5.45
CA ARG A 137 -10.05 21.56 4.85
C ARG A 137 -8.65 21.64 4.28
N ARG A 138 -8.48 22.45 3.25
CA ARG A 138 -7.18 22.90 2.74
C ARG A 138 -7.23 24.39 2.43
N ASP A 139 -6.14 25.10 2.70
CA ASP A 139 -5.96 26.48 2.23
C ASP A 139 -5.31 26.54 0.83
N HIS A 140 -5.35 27.72 0.20
CA HIS A 140 -4.85 27.92 -1.17
C HIS A 140 -3.71 28.94 -1.22
N GLN A 141 -2.80 28.86 -0.27
CA GLN A 141 -1.57 29.64 -0.33
C GLN A 141 -0.69 29.21 -1.52
N GLN A 142 0.13 30.13 -2.04
CA GLN A 142 0.85 29.94 -3.31
C GLN A 142 2.03 28.95 -3.21
N VAL A 143 2.71 28.88 -2.06
CA VAL A 143 3.96 28.10 -1.92
C VAL A 143 3.74 26.89 -1.01
N GLN A 144 3.36 27.16 0.23
CA GLN A 144 3.09 26.16 1.26
C GLN A 144 1.63 26.27 1.68
N GLN A 145 0.91 25.17 1.61
CA GLN A 145 -0.50 25.07 1.99
C GLN A 145 -0.64 24.30 3.29
N HIS A 146 -1.73 24.56 4.00
CA HIS A 146 -2.11 23.78 5.18
C HIS A 146 -3.36 22.95 4.89
N VAL A 147 -3.33 21.71 5.38
CA VAL A 147 -4.42 20.75 5.30
C VAL A 147 -4.82 20.37 6.73
N ASP A 148 -6.10 20.52 7.05
CA ASP A 148 -6.69 20.06 8.29
C ASP A 148 -7.22 18.63 8.09
N ILE A 149 -6.75 17.69 8.89
CA ILE A 149 -7.09 16.27 8.84
C ILE A 149 -7.83 15.89 10.11
N LEU A 150 -8.98 15.23 9.97
CA LEU A 150 -9.67 14.55 11.06
C LEU A 150 -9.23 13.09 11.08
N LEU A 151 -8.69 12.60 12.19
CA LEU A 151 -8.31 11.19 12.31
C LEU A 151 -9.54 10.29 12.37
N ALA A 152 -9.32 8.98 12.18
CA ALA A 152 -10.38 7.97 12.18
C ALA A 152 -11.16 7.87 13.51
N ASP A 153 -10.64 8.45 14.60
CA ASP A 153 -11.34 8.58 15.89
C ASP A 153 -12.51 9.58 15.86
N GLY A 154 -12.61 10.40 14.80
CA GLY A 154 -13.65 11.40 14.62
C GLY A 154 -13.52 12.64 15.51
N SER A 155 -12.42 12.76 16.27
CA SER A 155 -12.25 13.84 17.25
C SER A 155 -10.92 14.58 17.10
N THR A 156 -9.84 13.84 16.83
CA THR A 156 -8.49 14.39 16.77
C THR A 156 -8.26 15.10 15.45
N ARG A 157 -7.85 16.37 15.53
CA ARG A 157 -7.54 17.19 14.36
C ARG A 157 -6.05 17.45 14.27
N LEU A 158 -5.49 17.25 13.08
CA LEU A 158 -4.11 17.57 12.77
C LEU A 158 -4.06 18.63 11.67
N LYS A 159 -3.12 19.56 11.82
CA LYS A 159 -2.73 20.52 10.81
C LYS A 159 -1.43 20.05 10.17
N VAL A 160 -1.43 19.93 8.86
CA VAL A 160 -0.28 19.46 8.07
C VAL A 160 0.10 20.49 7.03
N ALA A 161 1.40 20.77 6.90
CA ALA A 161 1.91 21.70 5.91
C ALA A 161 2.52 20.95 4.72
N ILE A 162 2.13 21.32 3.51
CA ILE A 162 2.56 20.69 2.25
C ILE A 162 2.87 21.74 1.20
N THR A 163 3.59 21.37 0.13
CA THR A 163 3.72 22.28 -1.02
C THR A 163 2.42 22.32 -1.82
N ALA A 164 2.12 23.49 -2.41
CA ALA A 164 0.93 23.66 -3.26
C ALA A 164 0.84 22.59 -4.37
N GLN A 165 1.96 22.31 -5.04
CA GLN A 165 2.07 21.27 -6.07
C GLN A 165 1.74 19.87 -5.53
N SER A 166 2.08 19.56 -4.28
CA SER A 166 1.75 18.27 -3.67
C SER A 166 0.26 18.18 -3.34
N GLY A 167 -0.34 19.26 -2.86
CA GLY A 167 -1.77 19.35 -2.60
C GLY A 167 -2.62 19.07 -3.83
N GLU A 168 -2.25 19.69 -4.96
CA GLU A 168 -2.92 19.46 -6.26
C GLU A 168 -2.69 18.05 -6.79
N ARG A 169 -1.43 17.59 -6.83
CA ARG A 169 -1.07 16.28 -7.39
C ARG A 169 -1.74 15.12 -6.64
N LEU A 170 -1.87 15.24 -5.32
CA LEU A 170 -2.46 14.22 -4.46
C LEU A 170 -3.99 14.38 -4.28
N GLY A 171 -4.58 15.43 -4.86
CA GLY A 171 -6.02 15.70 -4.76
C GLY A 171 -6.49 15.82 -3.31
N LEU A 172 -5.76 16.59 -2.49
CA LEU A 172 -6.04 16.75 -1.06
C LEU A 172 -7.18 17.74 -0.81
N ASP A 173 -8.34 17.42 -1.36
CA ASP A 173 -9.58 18.18 -1.17
C ASP A 173 -10.42 17.56 -0.04
N GLU A 174 -11.46 18.27 0.40
CA GLU A 174 -12.34 17.81 1.48
C GLU A 174 -12.93 16.41 1.18
N GLY A 175 -12.88 15.52 2.16
CA GLY A 175 -13.31 14.12 2.04
C GLY A 175 -12.22 13.15 1.55
N LYS A 176 -11.02 13.62 1.17
CA LYS A 176 -9.93 12.73 0.73
C LYS A 176 -9.39 11.92 1.91
N GLU A 177 -9.41 10.59 1.79
CA GLU A 177 -8.75 9.70 2.74
C GLU A 177 -7.23 9.79 2.63
N VAL A 178 -6.55 9.83 3.77
CA VAL A 178 -5.11 10.00 3.88
C VAL A 178 -4.53 9.13 4.99
N LEU A 179 -3.28 8.74 4.81
CA LEU A 179 -2.43 8.16 5.84
C LEU A 179 -1.42 9.23 6.28
N VAL A 180 -1.49 9.61 7.54
CA VAL A 180 -0.58 10.54 8.20
C VAL A 180 0.65 9.77 8.65
N LEU A 181 1.83 10.19 8.19
CA LEU A 181 3.11 9.60 8.54
C LEU A 181 3.94 10.59 9.36
N LEU A 182 4.32 10.20 10.58
CA LEU A 182 5.11 11.02 11.47
C LEU A 182 6.24 10.21 12.11
N LYS A 183 7.48 10.68 11.95
CA LYS A 183 8.64 10.00 12.53
C LYS A 183 8.71 10.32 14.03
N ALA A 184 9.02 9.30 14.85
CA ALA A 184 9.13 9.44 16.30
C ALA A 184 10.06 10.58 16.79
N PRO A 185 11.23 10.86 16.17
CA PRO A 185 12.11 11.96 16.58
C PRO A 185 11.55 13.37 16.32
N TRP A 186 10.43 13.49 15.60
CA TRP A 186 9.75 14.78 15.41
C TRP A 186 8.66 15.06 16.44
N VAL A 187 8.40 14.10 17.32
CA VAL A 187 7.39 14.20 18.36
C VAL A 187 8.08 14.56 19.66
N ASN A 188 7.71 15.70 20.23
CA ASN A 188 8.14 16.10 21.56
C ASN A 188 7.05 15.75 22.58
N VAL A 189 7.43 15.60 23.85
CA VAL A 189 6.52 15.25 24.93
C VAL A 189 6.75 16.19 26.11
N THR A 190 5.68 16.75 26.65
CA THR A 190 5.74 17.64 27.81
C THR A 190 4.58 17.40 28.77
N ARG A 191 4.79 17.72 30.04
CA ARG A 191 3.74 17.83 31.06
C ARG A 191 3.22 19.25 31.22
N ASP A 192 3.93 20.23 30.67
CA ASP A 192 3.55 21.64 30.69
C ASP A 192 2.77 22.01 29.42
N PRO A 193 1.46 22.27 29.52
CA PRO A 193 0.64 22.66 28.37
C PRO A 193 1.13 23.94 27.68
N ALA A 194 1.81 24.84 28.42
CA ALA A 194 2.30 26.09 27.85
C ALA A 194 3.40 25.85 26.80
N VAL A 195 4.25 24.83 27.00
CA VAL A 195 5.29 24.44 26.06
C VAL A 195 4.69 23.86 24.77
N ALA A 196 3.63 23.06 24.89
CA ALA A 196 2.96 22.48 23.72
C ALA A 196 2.11 23.49 22.94
N ALA A 197 1.67 24.59 23.58
CA ALA A 197 0.76 25.56 23.00
C ALA A 197 1.34 26.33 21.81
N GLU A 198 2.67 26.41 21.66
CA GLU A 198 3.32 27.07 20.53
C GLU A 198 3.41 26.20 19.27
N ALA A 199 3.21 24.87 19.40
CA ALA A 199 3.26 23.96 18.27
C ALA A 199 1.99 24.06 17.41
N ASP A 200 2.02 23.55 16.18
CA ASP A 200 0.80 23.47 15.36
C ASP A 200 -0.16 22.36 15.84
N ASN A 201 0.39 21.25 16.34
CA ASN A 201 -0.36 20.08 16.75
C ASN A 201 -0.06 19.71 18.20
N GLN A 202 -1.12 19.45 18.97
CA GLN A 202 -1.05 18.96 20.35
C GLN A 202 -2.00 17.79 20.53
N LEU A 203 -1.48 16.69 21.06
CA LEU A 203 -2.23 15.47 21.33
C LEU A 203 -2.11 15.14 22.81
N ALA A 204 -3.23 15.24 23.53
CA ALA A 204 -3.31 14.77 24.90
C ALA A 204 -3.24 13.24 24.92
N CYS A 205 -2.32 12.69 25.69
CA CYS A 205 -2.09 11.25 25.72
C CYS A 205 -1.52 10.82 27.08
N ARG A 206 -1.51 9.52 27.30
CA ARG A 206 -0.95 8.93 28.53
C ARG A 206 0.24 8.06 28.17
N ILE A 207 1.35 8.22 28.88
CA ILE A 207 2.54 7.38 28.65
C ILE A 207 2.19 5.94 29.03
N SER A 208 2.37 5.01 28.10
CA SER A 208 2.14 3.58 28.30
C SER A 208 3.43 2.81 28.55
N HIS A 209 4.54 3.22 27.93
CA HIS A 209 5.84 2.59 28.13
C HIS A 209 7.00 3.56 27.87
N ILE A 210 8.10 3.41 28.62
CA ILE A 210 9.33 4.17 28.41
C ILE A 210 10.53 3.22 28.32
N GLU A 211 11.18 3.18 27.15
CA GLU A 211 12.45 2.50 26.96
C GLU A 211 13.60 3.52 26.99
N ARG A 212 14.49 3.40 27.99
CA ARG A 212 15.63 4.32 28.17
C ARG A 212 16.91 3.68 27.63
N GLY A 213 17.44 4.25 26.55
CA GLY A 213 18.75 3.92 26.01
C GLY A 213 19.87 4.77 26.63
N THR A 214 21.04 4.75 25.99
CA THR A 214 22.23 5.51 26.45
C THR A 214 22.14 7.00 26.17
N GLU A 215 21.63 7.39 25.00
CA GLU A 215 21.50 8.80 24.58
C GLU A 215 20.05 9.20 24.29
N GLN A 216 19.23 8.22 23.91
CA GLN A 216 17.86 8.41 23.45
C GLN A 216 16.91 7.57 24.30
N CYS A 217 15.68 8.03 24.37
CA CYS A 217 14.58 7.39 25.04
C CYS A 217 13.43 7.23 24.06
N GLU A 218 12.92 6.01 23.91
CA GLU A 218 11.67 5.75 23.20
C GLU A 218 10.52 5.83 24.19
N VAL A 219 9.54 6.69 23.90
CA VAL A 219 8.35 6.89 24.72
C VAL A 219 7.15 6.47 23.90
N LEU A 220 6.45 5.45 24.38
CA LEU A 220 5.17 5.02 23.85
C LEU A 220 4.05 5.63 24.68
N MET A 221 3.04 6.15 23.99
CA MET A 221 1.90 6.83 24.56
C MET A 221 0.62 6.27 23.94
N THR A 222 -0.46 6.28 24.70
CA THR A 222 -1.79 5.91 24.24
C THR A 222 -2.63 7.16 24.09
N LEU A 223 -3.17 7.34 22.89
CA LEU A 223 -4.15 8.38 22.56
C LEU A 223 -5.53 8.02 23.14
N PRO A 224 -6.47 8.98 23.27
CA PRO A 224 -7.79 8.73 23.85
C PRO A 224 -8.61 7.63 23.16
N ASP A 225 -8.35 7.40 21.88
CA ASP A 225 -8.98 6.39 21.03
C ASP A 225 -8.32 4.99 21.14
N GLY A 226 -7.28 4.86 21.96
CA GLY A 226 -6.51 3.62 22.15
C GLY A 226 -5.37 3.43 21.15
N GLN A 227 -5.18 4.32 20.17
CA GLN A 227 -4.06 4.24 19.24
C GLN A 227 -2.73 4.53 19.96
N SER A 228 -1.66 3.89 19.48
CA SER A 228 -0.32 4.12 19.99
C SER A 228 0.35 5.29 19.27
N LEU A 229 1.11 6.07 20.03
CA LEU A 229 1.93 7.17 19.57
C LEU A 229 3.35 6.99 20.14
N CYS A 230 4.35 7.09 19.28
CA CYS A 230 5.75 6.87 19.58
C CYS A 230 6.56 8.16 19.39
N ALA A 231 7.32 8.52 20.40
CA ALA A 231 8.30 9.60 20.38
C ALA A 231 9.71 9.06 20.65
N THR A 232 10.71 9.70 20.06
CA THR A 232 12.13 9.46 20.39
C THR A 232 12.71 10.76 20.88
N LEU A 233 13.11 10.79 22.15
CA LEU A 233 13.57 11.99 22.84
C LEU A 233 15.02 11.80 23.33
N PRO A 234 15.84 12.86 23.34
CA PRO A 234 17.09 12.85 24.08
C PRO A 234 16.89 12.48 25.56
N LEU A 235 17.79 11.67 26.13
CA LEU A 235 17.64 11.14 27.48
C LEU A 235 17.45 12.23 28.54
N ASN A 236 18.15 13.37 28.41
CA ASN A 236 18.06 14.53 29.30
C ASN A 236 16.65 15.16 29.33
N GLU A 237 15.92 15.13 28.22
CA GLU A 237 14.56 15.67 28.13
C GLU A 237 13.52 14.71 28.69
N ALA A 238 13.79 13.40 28.65
CA ALA A 238 12.89 12.36 29.13
C ALA A 238 13.07 11.98 30.62
N GLN A 239 14.02 12.60 31.35
CA GLN A 239 14.33 12.22 32.74
C GLN A 239 13.14 12.33 33.69
N ALA A 240 12.32 13.36 33.52
CA ALA A 240 11.15 13.64 34.37
C ALA A 240 9.87 12.92 33.92
N LEU A 241 9.94 12.13 32.85
CA LEU A 241 8.79 11.39 32.32
C LEU A 241 8.65 10.04 33.05
N GLU A 242 7.42 9.70 33.39
CA GLU A 242 7.07 8.47 34.11
C GLU A 242 5.94 7.74 33.37
N GLU A 243 5.97 6.41 33.42
CA GLU A 243 4.89 5.59 32.86
C GLU A 243 3.57 5.87 33.60
N GLY A 244 2.48 5.94 32.85
CA GLY A 244 1.16 6.25 33.36
C GLY A 244 0.89 7.75 33.59
N ALA A 245 1.86 8.63 33.33
CA ALA A 245 1.64 10.08 33.41
C ALA A 245 0.83 10.61 32.22
N ASP A 246 -0.07 11.55 32.50
CA ASP A 246 -0.74 12.34 31.47
C ASP A 246 0.21 13.41 30.93
N VAL A 247 0.35 13.45 29.61
CA VAL A 247 1.28 14.31 28.89
C VAL A 247 0.62 14.86 27.64
N THR A 248 1.27 15.84 27.02
CA THR A 248 0.92 16.33 25.69
C THR A 248 2.07 16.04 24.75
N ALA A 249 1.79 15.25 23.71
CA ALA A 249 2.68 15.09 22.57
C ALA A 249 2.46 16.25 21.60
N PHE A 250 3.52 16.86 21.08
CA PHE A 250 3.40 18.02 20.20
C PHE A 250 4.45 18.03 19.08
N PHE A 251 4.06 18.60 17.94
CA PHE A 251 4.86 18.67 16.72
C PHE A 251 4.30 19.70 15.74
N ASN A 252 5.16 20.20 14.85
CA ASN A 252 4.78 21.20 13.86
C ASN A 252 4.22 20.56 12.58
N ALA A 253 3.41 21.33 11.86
CA ALA A 253 2.69 20.86 10.68
C ALA A 253 3.62 20.42 9.54
N ASP A 254 4.84 20.96 9.49
CA ASP A 254 5.86 20.67 8.49
C ASP A 254 6.65 19.36 8.74
N ARG A 255 6.40 18.67 9.86
CA ARG A 255 7.05 17.40 10.22
C ARG A 255 6.29 16.17 9.77
N ILE A 256 5.13 16.37 9.17
CA ILE A 256 4.19 15.32 8.79
C ILE A 256 4.27 15.08 7.29
N ILE A 257 4.22 13.81 6.88
CA ILE A 257 4.09 13.41 5.48
C ILE A 257 2.69 12.81 5.28
N ILE A 258 2.04 13.16 4.18
CA ILE A 258 0.76 12.58 3.76
C ILE A 258 1.00 11.53 2.67
N ALA A 259 0.42 10.35 2.84
CA ALA A 259 0.26 9.35 1.80
C ALA A 259 -1.23 9.18 1.48
N THR A 260 -1.56 8.99 0.20
CA THR A 260 -2.94 8.73 -0.24
C THR A 260 -2.92 7.95 -1.56
N LEU A 261 -4.06 7.36 -1.92
CA LEU A 261 -4.27 6.79 -3.24
C LEU A 261 -4.62 7.90 -4.23
N CYS A 262 -3.89 7.99 -5.34
CA CYS A 262 -4.23 8.89 -6.44
C CYS A 262 -5.49 8.43 -7.16
#